data_AF-A0A7M2CA17-F1
#
_entry.id   AF-A0A7M2CA17-F1
#
_cell.length_a   1.000
_cell.length_b   1.000
_cell.length_c   1.000
_cell.angle_alpha   90.00
_cell.angle_beta   90.00
_cell.angle_gamma   90.00
#
_symmetry.space_group_name_H-M   'P 1'
#
loop_
_entity.id
_entity.type
_entity.pdbx_description
1 polymer ?
#
loop_
_entity_poly.entity_id
_entity_poly.type
_entity_poly.pdbx_seq_one_letter_code
_entity_poly.pdbx_strand_id
1 'polypeptide(L)'
;MANLDIEQTRNQARALLDSRIESVTELVRTRQRITDLKEQLAAAERDDKRAYVKATRDGWSTDELKKLGLEPAAAKRRRSTTRSPEAAHETATPEAQQ
;
A
#
# COMPACT_ATOMS: atom_id res chain seq x y z
N MET A 1 9.43 -50.31 -3.66
CA MET A 1 9.04 -49.87 -2.30
C MET A 1 9.88 -48.64 -1.98
N ALA A 2 9.26 -47.49 -1.73
CA ALA A 2 10.02 -46.31 -1.33
C ALA A 2 10.66 -46.59 0.03
N ASN A 3 11.99 -46.67 0.07
CA ASN A 3 12.73 -46.79 1.31
C ASN A 3 12.68 -45.41 1.98
N LEU A 4 11.74 -45.23 2.92
CA LEU A 4 11.55 -43.99 3.64
C LEU A 4 12.75 -43.76 4.57
N ASP A 5 13.64 -42.86 4.16
CA ASP A 5 14.73 -42.39 5.00
C ASP A 5 14.23 -41.28 5.95
N ILE A 6 14.31 -41.54 7.24
CA ILE A 6 13.79 -40.65 8.29
C ILE A 6 14.57 -39.33 8.33
N GLU A 7 15.88 -39.36 8.10
CA GLU A 7 16.72 -38.17 8.14
C GLU A 7 16.44 -37.26 6.95
N GLN A 8 16.30 -37.84 5.74
CA GLN A 8 15.91 -37.09 4.54
C GLN A 8 14.53 -36.46 4.71
N THR A 9 13.55 -37.22 5.20
CA THR A 9 12.18 -36.71 5.41
C THR A 9 12.17 -35.56 6.43
N ARG A 10 12.94 -35.68 7.52
CA ARG A 10 13.08 -34.61 8.52
C ARG A 10 13.73 -33.36 7.95
N ASN A 11 14.78 -33.51 7.16
CA ASN A 11 15.48 -32.40 6.54
C ASN A 11 14.60 -31.67 5.51
N GLN A 12 13.82 -32.42 4.73
CA GLN A 12 12.84 -31.85 3.80
C GLN A 12 11.74 -31.09 4.54
N ALA A 13 11.21 -31.64 5.63
CA ALA A 13 10.19 -30.97 6.44
C ALA A 13 10.71 -29.65 7.03
N ARG A 14 11.96 -29.62 7.52
CA ARG A 14 12.62 -28.39 7.99
C ARG A 14 12.78 -27.37 6.88
N ALA A 15 13.33 -27.77 5.73
CA ALA A 15 13.53 -26.86 4.60
C ALA A 15 12.21 -26.21 4.12
N LEU A 16 11.11 -26.96 4.13
CA LEU A 16 9.78 -26.42 3.81
C LEU A 16 9.29 -25.42 4.85
N LEU A 17 9.51 -25.68 6.14
CA LEU A 17 9.18 -24.74 7.20
C LEU A 17 10.02 -23.47 7.11
N ASP A 18 11.33 -23.61 6.87
CA ASP A 18 12.25 -22.48 6.72
C ASP A 18 11.82 -21.58 5.54
N SER A 19 11.47 -22.18 4.40
CA SER A 19 10.95 -21.44 3.23
C SER A 19 9.65 -20.68 3.53
N ARG A 20 8.74 -21.28 4.30
CA ARG A 20 7.50 -20.63 4.73
C ARG A 20 7.77 -19.49 5.72
N ILE A 21 8.69 -19.70 6.66
CA ILE A 21 9.12 -18.69 7.63
C ILE A 21 9.73 -17.49 6.90
N GLU A 22 10.60 -17.73 5.91
CA GLU A 22 11.18 -16.66 5.10
C GLU A 22 10.09 -15.85 4.38
N SER A 23 9.12 -16.53 3.76
CA SER A 23 8.01 -15.87 3.06
C SER A 23 7.19 -14.96 3.99
N VAL A 24 6.90 -15.40 5.22
CA VAL A 24 6.18 -14.58 6.21
C VAL A 24 7.06 -13.43 6.71
N THR A 25 8.37 -13.68 6.89
CA THR A 25 9.34 -12.67 7.33
C THR A 25 9.44 -11.53 6.30
N GLU A 26 9.53 -11.85 5.02
CA GLU A 26 9.55 -10.87 3.94
C GLU A 26 8.24 -10.07 3.85
N LEU A 27 7.09 -10.72 4.06
CA LEU A 27 5.80 -10.03 4.12
C LEU A 27 5.75 -9.04 5.29
N VAL A 28 6.24 -9.43 6.47
CA VAL A 28 6.29 -8.53 7.64
C VAL A 28 7.23 -7.36 7.37
N ARG A 29 8.43 -7.60 6.82
CA ARG A 29 9.38 -6.55 6.43
C ARG A 29 8.76 -5.56 5.45
N THR A 30 8.07 -6.07 4.44
CA THR A 30 7.38 -5.24 3.45
C THR A 30 6.28 -4.40 4.10
N ARG A 31 5.48 -5.00 4.99
CA ARG A 31 4.43 -4.27 5.73
C ARG A 31 5.01 -3.20 6.65
N GLN A 32 6.13 -3.47 7.33
CA GLN A 32 6.81 -2.48 8.14
C GLN A 32 7.29 -1.30 7.29
N ARG A 33 7.95 -1.59 6.15
CA ARG A 33 8.40 -0.56 5.21
C ARG A 33 7.25 0.30 4.70
N ILE A 34 6.08 -0.28 4.43
CA ILE A 34 4.89 0.50 4.04
C ILE A 34 4.48 1.47 5.15
N THR A 35 4.48 1.02 6.41
CA THR A 35 4.16 1.87 7.55
C THR A 35 5.16 3.01 7.69
N ASP A 36 6.46 2.72 7.62
CA ASP A 36 7.52 3.72 7.73
C ASP A 36 7.43 4.77 6.61
N LEU A 37 7.14 4.33 5.37
CA LEU A 37 6.95 5.23 4.24
C LEU A 37 5.70 6.11 4.39
N LYS A 38 4.62 5.58 4.97
CA LYS A 38 3.41 6.38 5.26
C LYS A 38 3.69 7.44 6.31
N GLU A 39 4.49 7.12 7.33
CA GLU A 39 4.90 8.10 8.34
C GLU A 39 5.78 9.18 7.73
N GLN A 40 6.77 8.81 6.92
CA GLN A 40 7.60 9.75 6.17
C GLN A 40 6.76 10.65 5.25
N LEU A 41 5.78 10.07 4.55
CA LEU A 41 4.84 10.82 3.73
C LEU A 41 4.04 11.81 4.57
N ALA A 42 3.52 11.40 5.73
CA ALA A 42 2.77 12.30 6.62
C ALA A 42 3.65 13.43 7.19
N ALA A 43 4.92 13.17 7.46
CA ALA A 43 5.88 14.20 7.84
C ALA A 43 6.14 15.18 6.69
N ALA A 44 6.42 14.67 5.49
CA ALA A 44 6.61 15.49 4.29
C ALA A 44 5.37 16.33 3.95
N GLU A 45 4.16 15.77 4.07
CA GLU A 45 2.90 16.50 3.87
C GLU A 45 2.72 17.65 4.90
N ARG A 46 3.24 17.50 6.12
CA ARG A 46 3.21 18.59 7.12
C ARG A 46 4.21 19.68 6.78
N ASP A 47 5.40 19.30 6.34
CA ASP A 47 6.44 20.27 5.99
C ASP A 47 6.08 21.03 4.71
N ASP A 48 5.47 20.38 3.72
CA ASP A 48 4.89 21.01 2.53
C ASP A 48 3.86 22.10 2.91
N LYS A 49 2.91 21.77 3.79
CA LYS A 49 1.93 22.75 4.30
C LYS A 49 2.60 23.94 4.98
N ARG A 50 3.63 23.68 5.79
CA ARG A 50 4.41 24.74 6.48
C ARG A 50 5.12 25.63 5.47
N ALA A 51 5.72 25.05 4.44
CA ALA A 51 6.38 25.78 3.36
C ALA A 51 5.39 26.65 2.57
N TYR A 52 4.21 26.12 2.24
CA TYR A 52 3.15 26.87 1.58
C TYR A 52 2.71 28.08 2.43
N VAL A 53 2.43 27.87 3.73
CA VAL A 53 2.05 28.97 4.65
C VAL A 53 3.18 30.00 4.77
N LYS A 54 4.44 29.55 4.84
CA LYS A 54 5.59 30.45 4.85
C LYS A 54 5.65 31.28 3.56
N ALA A 55 5.49 30.68 2.39
CA ALA A 55 5.45 31.40 1.12
C ALA A 55 4.34 32.45 1.10
N THR A 56 3.13 32.12 1.59
CA THR A 56 2.04 33.10 1.68
C THR A 56 2.35 34.24 2.65
N ARG A 57 3.09 33.97 3.73
CA ARG A 57 3.54 35.00 4.69
C ARG A 57 4.67 35.86 4.11
N ASP A 58 5.53 35.28 3.30
CA ASP A 58 6.64 35.97 2.64
C ASP A 58 6.17 36.85 1.45
N GLY A 59 4.85 36.98 1.25
CA GLY A 59 4.23 37.91 0.32
C GLY A 59 3.74 37.29 -0.98
N TRP A 60 3.86 35.98 -1.15
CA TRP A 60 3.34 35.29 -2.34
C TRP A 60 1.81 35.16 -2.26
N SER A 61 1.11 35.63 -3.29
CA SER A 61 -0.32 35.40 -3.41
C SER A 61 -0.62 33.96 -3.84
N THR A 62 -1.82 33.48 -3.52
CA THR A 62 -2.27 32.13 -3.91
C THR A 62 -2.31 31.95 -5.43
N ASP A 63 -2.58 33.02 -6.18
CA ASP A 63 -2.60 32.98 -7.65
C ASP A 63 -1.20 32.91 -8.26
N GLU A 64 -0.19 33.47 -7.60
CA GLU A 64 1.22 33.33 -8.01
C GLU A 64 1.73 31.91 -7.73
N LEU A 65 1.44 31.37 -6.54
CA LEU A 65 1.77 29.98 -6.21
C LEU A 65 1.08 29.01 -7.19
N LYS A 66 -0.18 29.28 -7.54
CA LYS A 66 -0.93 28.54 -8.56
C LYS A 66 -0.31 28.60 -9.95
N LYS A 67 0.11 29.78 -10.40
CA LYS A 67 0.82 29.96 -11.68
C LYS A 67 2.16 29.21 -11.71
N LEU A 68 2.80 29.06 -10.55
CA LEU A 68 4.01 28.25 -10.37
C LEU A 68 3.73 26.74 -10.21
N GLY A 69 2.46 26.33 -10.20
CA GLY A 69 2.06 24.93 -10.01
C GLY A 69 2.14 24.44 -8.56
N LEU A 70 2.36 25.34 -7.61
CA LEU A 70 2.42 25.08 -6.16
C LEU A 70 1.02 25.20 -5.55
N GLU A 71 0.12 24.32 -6.00
CA GLU A 71 -1.25 24.23 -5.47
C GLU A 71 -1.26 23.65 -4.05
N PRO A 72 -2.17 24.10 -3.17
CA PRO A 72 -2.30 23.53 -1.85
C PRO A 72 -2.64 22.03 -1.94
N ALA A 73 -1.86 21.19 -1.28
CA ALA A 73 -1.97 19.72 -1.34
C ALA A 73 -3.40 19.19 -1.08
N ALA A 74 -4.21 19.92 -0.30
CA ALA A 74 -5.61 19.60 -0.02
C ALA A 74 -6.54 19.62 -1.26
N ALA A 75 -6.21 20.39 -2.30
CA ALA A 75 -7.02 20.48 -3.51
C ALA A 75 -6.97 19.19 -4.35
N LYS A 76 -5.87 18.43 -4.28
CA LYS A 76 -5.65 17.23 -5.10
C LYS A 76 -6.43 16.01 -4.59
N ARG A 77 -6.63 15.87 -3.27
CA ARG A 77 -7.39 14.74 -2.68
C ARG A 77 -8.88 14.76 -3.04
N ARG A 78 -9.47 15.94 -3.30
CA ARG A 78 -10.92 16.05 -3.62
C ARG A 78 -11.29 15.60 -5.04
N ARG A 79 -10.32 15.43 -5.96
CA ARG A 79 -10.61 15.11 -7.37
C ARG A 79 -10.63 13.59 -7.68
N SER A 80 -10.35 12.73 -6.70
CA SER A 80 -10.14 11.29 -6.95
C SER A 80 -11.28 10.36 -6.52
N THR A 81 -12.45 10.88 -6.10
CA THR A 81 -13.55 10.03 -5.58
C THR A 81 -14.71 9.80 -6.55
N THR A 82 -14.56 10.10 -7.84
CA THR A 82 -15.55 9.72 -8.87
C THR A 82 -15.02 8.58 -9.74
N ARG A 83 -14.87 7.39 -9.15
CA ARG A 83 -14.85 6.12 -9.90
C ARG A 83 -15.94 5.23 -9.32
N SER A 84 -17.04 5.15 -10.05
CA SER A 84 -18.17 4.24 -9.83
C SER A 84 -17.70 2.79 -9.72
N PRO A 85 -18.20 1.99 -8.76
CA PRO A 85 -18.11 0.54 -8.85
C PRO A 85 -19.20 0.04 -9.81
N GLU A 86 -18.81 -0.11 -11.08
CA GLU A 86 -19.53 -0.93 -12.06
C GLU A 86 -19.13 -2.40 -11.83
N ALA A 87 -20.12 -3.29 -11.85
CA ALA A 87 -20.02 -4.75 -12.00
C ALA A 87 -19.45 -5.57 -10.82
N ALA A 88 -20.31 -5.86 -9.83
CA ALA A 88 -20.21 -7.11 -9.08
C ALA A 88 -21.10 -8.17 -9.78
N HIS A 89 -20.40 -9.09 -10.42
CA HIS A 89 -20.88 -10.23 -11.19
C HIS A 89 -22.09 -10.98 -10.62
N GLU A 90 -23.09 -11.07 -11.49
CA GLU A 90 -24.03 -12.18 -11.65
C GLU A 90 -23.23 -13.46 -11.98
N THR A 91 -23.28 -14.47 -11.10
CA THR A 91 -23.16 -15.92 -11.39
C THR A 91 -23.39 -16.67 -10.08
N ALA A 92 -24.61 -17.13 -9.85
CA ALA A 92 -24.90 -18.20 -8.89
C ALA A 92 -26.09 -19.00 -9.42
N THR A 93 -25.77 -19.99 -10.26
CA THR A 93 -26.67 -21.08 -10.63
C THR A 93 -26.49 -22.19 -9.59
N PRO A 94 -27.54 -22.62 -8.88
CA PRO A 94 -27.66 -23.99 -8.39
C PRO A 94 -28.85 -24.65 -9.11
N GLU A 95 -28.58 -25.48 -10.11
CA GLU A 95 -28.53 -26.95 -9.97
C GLU A 95 -29.87 -27.54 -9.49
N ALA A 96 -30.66 -27.99 -10.46
CA ALA A 96 -31.82 -28.83 -10.28
C ALA A 96 -31.38 -30.28 -10.05
N GLN A 97 -31.91 -30.94 -9.02
CA GLN A 97 -32.05 -32.40 -8.91
C GLN A 97 -33.11 -32.70 -7.84
N GLN A 98 -34.31 -33.05 -8.28
CA GLN A 98 -35.31 -33.84 -7.56
C GLN A 98 -35.86 -34.88 -8.53
#